data_AF-A0A653YHP2-F1
#
_entry.id   AF-A0A653YHP2-F1
#
_cell.length_a   1.000
_cell.length_b   1.000
_cell.length_c   1.000
_cell.angle_alpha   90.00
_cell.angle_beta   90.00
_cell.angle_gamma   90.00
#
_symmetry.space_group_name_H-M   'P 1'
#
loop_
_entity.id
_entity.type
_entity.pdbx_description
1 polymer ?
#
loop_
_entity_poly.entity_id
_entity_poly.type
_entity_poly.pdbx_seq_one_letter_code
_entity_poly.pdbx_strand_id
1 'polypeptide(L)'
;MEKLLLPDRVTWMTTTGKRRGRPPSGGREEILRATHDLLRERGMAKLTTREVAERAGVSEGSVFYHFEDRFGLLKAVFERALGPLHLDAIDPSADDDLRTTITGMSESIETFLNASLDVMMAAQSDAGLRDSLHAYMLESDYGPHRGIAGIGAYVAMKQKAGIIRADVDPKVIASMIVNDGFQRAAVPKLIGSRKGIQPRPAFVDTLVTMLTPPA
;
A
#
# COMPACT_ATOMS: atom_id res chain seq x y z
N MET A 1 58.70 -62.73 34.21
CA MET A 1 58.95 -62.86 32.76
C MET A 1 57.63 -62.64 32.03
N GLU A 2 57.67 -62.29 30.73
CA GLU A 2 56.50 -62.11 29.81
C GLU A 2 55.50 -60.96 30.19
N LYS A 3 55.56 -59.77 29.56
CA LYS A 3 54.88 -59.34 28.30
C LYS A 3 53.34 -59.33 28.40
N LEU A 4 52.68 -58.16 28.52
CA LEU A 4 52.41 -57.12 27.51
C LEU A 4 51.28 -57.49 26.51
N LEU A 5 50.07 -56.93 26.72
CA LEU A 5 49.09 -56.56 25.68
C LEU A 5 48.23 -55.37 26.17
N LEU A 6 48.13 -54.31 25.35
CA LEU A 6 47.04 -53.31 25.34
C LEU A 6 45.95 -53.82 24.36
N PRO A 7 44.64 -53.51 24.48
CA PRO A 7 44.06 -52.14 24.37
C PRO A 7 42.79 -51.95 25.26
N ASP A 8 41.82 -51.02 25.10
CA ASP A 8 41.60 -49.92 24.14
C ASP A 8 40.74 -48.76 24.75
N ARG A 9 40.56 -47.68 23.97
CA ARG A 9 39.47 -46.66 23.92
C ARG A 9 38.37 -46.62 25.01
N VAL A 10 38.15 -45.40 25.53
CA VAL A 10 36.78 -44.88 25.79
C VAL A 10 36.60 -43.49 25.15
N THR A 11 35.46 -43.38 24.49
CA THR A 11 34.89 -42.35 23.60
C THR A 11 34.84 -40.92 24.15
N TRP A 12 35.03 -39.94 23.26
CA TRP A 12 34.55 -38.56 23.45
C TRP A 12 33.03 -38.48 23.25
N MET A 13 32.35 -37.60 24.00
CA MET A 13 30.94 -37.27 23.79
C MET A 13 30.80 -36.06 22.86
N THR A 14 30.33 -36.26 21.63
CA THR A 14 29.81 -35.15 20.81
C THR A 14 28.38 -34.83 21.21
N THR A 15 28.19 -33.75 21.97
CA THR A 15 26.87 -33.14 22.16
C THR A 15 26.41 -32.54 20.84
N THR A 16 25.48 -33.20 20.15
CA THR A 16 24.86 -32.70 18.92
C THR A 16 23.97 -31.49 19.24
N GLY A 17 24.53 -30.30 19.06
CA GLY A 17 23.81 -29.03 19.20
C GLY A 17 22.61 -28.96 18.26
N LYS A 18 21.41 -29.16 18.81
CA LYS A 18 20.13 -29.00 18.12
C LYS A 18 20.06 -27.58 17.55
N ARG A 19 20.16 -27.44 16.21
CA ARG A 19 20.07 -26.14 15.52
C ARG A 19 18.81 -25.41 15.97
N ARG A 20 18.96 -24.33 16.74
CA ARG A 20 17.86 -23.45 17.15
C ARG A 20 17.29 -22.81 15.89
N GLY A 21 16.11 -23.26 15.48
CA GLY A 21 15.35 -22.62 14.40
C GLY A 21 15.08 -21.16 14.76
N ARG A 22 15.14 -20.28 13.74
CA ARG A 22 14.75 -18.87 13.86
C ARG A 22 13.30 -18.81 14.38
N PRO A 23 12.96 -17.90 15.31
CA PRO A 23 11.59 -17.82 15.84
C PRO A 23 10.56 -17.58 14.71
N PRO A 24 9.32 -18.09 14.85
CA PRO A 24 8.35 -18.22 13.74
C PRO A 24 7.70 -16.90 13.28
N SER A 25 8.28 -15.75 13.62
CA SER A 25 7.76 -14.41 13.28
C SER A 25 8.31 -13.83 11.96
N GLY A 26 9.28 -14.50 11.31
CA GLY A 26 9.96 -14.02 10.09
C GLY A 26 9.80 -14.94 8.89
N GLY A 27 8.54 -15.27 8.54
CA GLY A 27 8.20 -15.97 7.30
C GLY A 27 7.04 -15.29 6.57
N ARG A 28 5.91 -15.06 7.26
CA ARG A 28 4.72 -14.43 6.69
C ARG A 28 4.99 -13.07 6.03
N GLU A 29 5.78 -12.22 6.68
CA GLU A 29 6.07 -10.87 6.20
C GLU A 29 7.01 -10.87 4.98
N GLU A 30 8.02 -11.74 5.00
CA GLU A 30 8.93 -12.02 3.91
C GLU A 30 8.19 -12.55 2.67
N ILE A 31 7.21 -13.44 2.87
CA ILE A 31 6.34 -13.97 1.81
C ILE A 31 5.46 -12.87 1.21
N LEU A 32 4.82 -12.03 2.04
CA LEU A 32 3.98 -10.92 1.55
C LEU A 32 4.80 -9.93 0.70
N ARG A 33 5.99 -9.53 1.19
CA ARG A 33 6.90 -8.64 0.47
C ARG A 33 7.37 -9.27 -0.85
N ALA A 34 7.86 -10.51 -0.82
CA ALA A 34 8.30 -11.23 -2.01
C ALA A 34 7.20 -11.36 -3.07
N THR A 35 5.95 -11.60 -2.64
CA THR A 35 4.79 -11.69 -3.54
C THR A 35 4.44 -10.34 -4.16
N HIS A 36 4.40 -9.27 -3.36
CA HIS A 36 4.17 -7.91 -3.84
C HIS A 36 5.22 -7.49 -4.89
N ASP A 37 6.49 -7.79 -4.64
CA ASP A 37 7.57 -7.45 -5.56
C ASP A 37 7.48 -8.26 -6.88
N LEU A 38 7.19 -9.56 -6.80
CA LEU A 38 6.96 -10.42 -7.97
C LEU A 38 5.73 -9.97 -8.81
N LEU A 39 4.65 -9.52 -8.16
CA LEU A 39 3.48 -8.97 -8.85
C LEU A 39 3.84 -7.70 -9.63
N ARG A 40 4.65 -6.80 -9.05
CA ARG A 40 5.14 -5.59 -9.72
C ARG A 40 6.11 -5.87 -10.86
N GLU A 41 6.97 -6.88 -10.72
CA GLU A 41 7.94 -7.28 -11.74
C GLU A 41 7.32 -8.00 -12.94
N ARG A 42 6.34 -8.90 -12.70
CA ARG A 42 5.93 -9.93 -13.69
C ARG A 42 4.42 -9.99 -13.94
N GLY A 43 3.62 -9.30 -13.14
CA GLY A 43 2.16 -9.40 -13.16
C GLY A 43 1.61 -10.72 -12.61
N MET A 44 0.29 -10.77 -12.46
CA MET A 44 -0.43 -11.88 -11.82
C MET A 44 -0.25 -13.25 -12.51
N ALA A 45 -0.28 -13.26 -13.84
CA ALA A 45 -0.41 -14.49 -14.64
C ALA A 45 0.78 -15.44 -14.53
N LYS A 46 1.96 -14.95 -14.10
CA LYS A 46 3.19 -15.74 -13.98
C LYS A 46 3.54 -16.09 -12.53
N LEU A 47 2.78 -15.63 -11.54
CA LEU A 47 3.14 -15.78 -10.13
C LEU A 47 2.79 -17.17 -9.58
N THR A 48 3.84 -17.89 -9.14
CA THR A 48 3.72 -19.19 -8.46
C THR A 48 4.13 -19.13 -6.98
N THR A 49 3.54 -19.99 -6.15
CA THR A 49 3.90 -20.18 -4.73
C THR A 49 5.36 -20.57 -4.54
N ARG A 50 5.91 -21.34 -5.49
CA ARG A 50 7.31 -21.77 -5.52
C ARG A 50 8.29 -20.61 -5.70
N GLU A 51 8.06 -19.73 -6.68
CA GLU A 51 8.88 -18.52 -6.88
C GLU A 51 8.78 -17.55 -5.71
N VAL A 52 7.60 -17.42 -5.10
CA VAL A 52 7.39 -16.64 -3.88
C VAL A 52 8.22 -17.20 -2.72
N ALA A 53 8.19 -18.52 -2.51
CA ALA A 53 8.96 -19.17 -1.46
C ALA A 53 10.48 -19.00 -1.66
N GLU A 54 10.94 -19.21 -2.89
CA GLU A 54 12.34 -19.01 -3.30
C GLU A 54 12.80 -17.56 -3.09
N ARG A 55 11.98 -16.58 -3.48
CA ARG A 55 12.24 -15.13 -3.28
C ARG A 55 12.21 -14.72 -1.80
N ALA A 56 11.34 -15.32 -1.00
CA ALA A 56 11.23 -15.04 0.43
C ALA A 56 12.29 -15.79 1.28
N GLY A 57 13.01 -16.75 0.71
CA GLY A 57 14.00 -17.56 1.43
C GLY A 57 13.36 -18.59 2.38
N VAL A 58 12.16 -19.08 2.06
CA VAL A 58 11.37 -20.02 2.86
C VAL A 58 11.05 -21.30 2.08
N SER A 59 10.50 -22.32 2.75
CA SER A 59 9.97 -23.49 2.04
C SER A 59 8.61 -23.18 1.41
N GLU A 60 8.25 -23.84 0.31
CA GLU A 60 6.92 -23.68 -0.29
C GLU A 60 5.79 -24.14 0.66
N GLY A 61 6.05 -25.15 1.48
CA GLY A 61 5.15 -25.54 2.57
C GLY A 61 4.93 -24.44 3.61
N SER A 62 5.87 -23.50 3.79
CA SER A 62 5.68 -22.31 4.64
C SER A 62 4.73 -21.29 4.03
N VAL A 63 4.61 -21.24 2.69
CA VAL A 63 3.62 -20.40 1.99
C VAL A 63 2.22 -20.97 2.22
N PHE A 64 2.02 -22.27 1.94
CA PHE A 64 0.74 -22.94 2.20
C PHE A 64 0.35 -22.92 3.68
N TYR A 65 1.31 -23.06 4.61
CA TYR A 65 1.04 -22.94 6.05
C TYR A 65 0.50 -21.55 6.47
N HIS A 66 0.96 -20.47 5.85
CA HIS A 66 0.58 -19.10 6.22
C HIS A 66 -0.65 -18.56 5.47
N PHE A 67 -0.98 -19.14 4.31
CA PHE A 67 -1.93 -18.57 3.37
C PHE A 67 -2.93 -19.57 2.76
N GLU A 68 -2.86 -20.84 3.17
CA GLU A 68 -3.66 -21.98 2.69
C GLU A 68 -3.44 -22.35 1.23
N ASP A 69 -3.58 -21.39 0.30
CA ASP A 69 -3.39 -21.56 -1.12
C ASP A 69 -2.85 -20.28 -1.81
N ARG A 70 -2.82 -20.27 -3.15
CA ARG A 70 -2.42 -19.09 -3.94
C ARG A 70 -3.41 -17.93 -3.78
N PHE A 71 -4.70 -18.20 -3.57
CA PHE A 71 -5.75 -17.20 -3.48
C PHE A 71 -5.67 -16.43 -2.15
N GLY A 72 -5.56 -17.15 -1.02
CA GLY A 72 -5.37 -16.57 0.31
C GLY A 72 -4.08 -15.75 0.41
N LEU A 73 -3.02 -16.16 -0.30
CA LEU A 73 -1.78 -15.37 -0.42
C LEU A 73 -2.03 -14.04 -1.11
N LEU A 74 -2.68 -14.07 -2.28
CA LEU A 74 -2.97 -12.87 -3.07
C LEU A 74 -3.92 -11.92 -2.32
N LYS A 75 -4.97 -12.45 -1.70
CA LYS A 75 -5.88 -11.72 -0.80
C LYS A 75 -5.10 -10.97 0.28
N ALA A 76 -4.21 -11.66 1.02
CA ALA A 76 -3.44 -11.06 2.10
C ALA A 76 -2.41 -10.01 1.63
N VAL A 77 -1.83 -10.16 0.43
CA VAL A 77 -0.96 -9.14 -0.17
C VAL A 77 -1.75 -7.90 -0.55
N PHE A 78 -2.95 -8.11 -1.10
CA PHE A 78 -3.80 -7.03 -1.56
C PHE A 78 -4.41 -6.24 -0.40
N GLU A 79 -4.89 -6.91 0.65
CA GLU A 79 -5.31 -6.28 1.92
C GLU A 79 -4.19 -5.43 2.53
N ARG A 80 -2.93 -5.92 2.50
CA ARG A 80 -1.76 -5.18 2.96
C ARG A 80 -1.50 -3.93 2.09
N ALA A 81 -1.54 -4.06 0.78
CA ALA A 81 -1.28 -2.96 -0.16
C ALA A 81 -2.39 -1.89 -0.12
N LEU A 82 -3.61 -2.29 0.23
CA LEU A 82 -4.76 -1.41 0.45
C LEU A 82 -4.78 -0.77 1.85
N GLY A 83 -3.72 -0.87 2.66
CA GLY A 83 -3.68 -0.33 4.02
C GLY A 83 -4.14 1.13 4.15
N PRO A 84 -4.68 1.53 5.34
CA PRO A 84 -5.55 2.68 5.46
C PRO A 84 -4.95 3.98 4.92
N LEU A 85 -5.76 4.72 4.16
CA LEU A 85 -5.44 6.08 3.72
C LEU A 85 -5.55 7.04 4.92
N HIS A 86 -4.41 7.41 5.49
CA HIS A 86 -4.30 8.27 6.68
C HIS A 86 -4.53 9.76 6.35
N LEU A 87 -5.70 10.12 5.82
CA LEU A 87 -6.12 11.52 5.69
C LEU A 87 -6.57 12.14 7.02
N ASP A 88 -6.76 11.31 8.05
CA ASP A 88 -7.00 11.71 9.43
C ASP A 88 -5.80 12.49 10.05
N ALA A 89 -4.66 12.53 9.34
CA ALA A 89 -3.48 13.31 9.69
C ALA A 89 -3.54 14.79 9.24
N ILE A 90 -4.55 15.18 8.45
CA ILE A 90 -4.77 16.58 8.10
C ILE A 90 -5.45 17.25 9.29
N ASP A 91 -4.69 17.90 10.16
CA ASP A 91 -5.24 18.82 11.16
C ASP A 91 -5.90 19.99 10.41
N PRO A 92 -7.24 20.10 10.42
CA PRO A 92 -7.88 21.15 9.66
C PRO A 92 -7.69 22.53 10.31
N SER A 93 -7.31 22.56 11.60
CA SER A 93 -7.11 23.78 12.39
C SER A 93 -5.71 24.38 12.28
N ALA A 94 -4.76 23.67 11.67
CA ALA A 94 -3.42 24.17 11.40
C ALA A 94 -3.46 25.45 10.55
N ASP A 95 -2.66 26.46 10.93
CA ASP A 95 -2.53 27.72 10.18
C ASP A 95 -1.55 27.58 9.00
N ASP A 96 -1.77 26.54 8.20
CA ASP A 96 -0.95 26.22 7.04
C ASP A 96 -1.32 27.08 5.82
N ASP A 97 -0.29 27.38 5.02
CA ASP A 97 -0.43 27.90 3.65
C ASP A 97 -1.26 26.94 2.79
N LEU A 98 -2.36 27.46 2.22
CA LEU A 98 -3.32 26.71 1.41
C LEU A 98 -2.65 25.99 0.23
N ARG A 99 -1.64 26.62 -0.40
CA ARG A 99 -0.89 26.03 -1.51
C ARG A 99 -0.12 24.79 -1.06
N THR A 100 0.58 24.88 0.06
CA THR A 100 1.31 23.77 0.68
C THR A 100 0.37 22.64 1.09
N THR A 101 -0.75 22.94 1.77
CA THR A 101 -1.70 21.89 2.17
C THR A 101 -2.32 21.16 0.97
N ILE A 102 -2.80 21.88 -0.05
CA ILE A 102 -3.39 21.28 -1.25
C ILE A 102 -2.36 20.42 -2.01
N THR A 103 -1.10 20.87 -2.06
CA THR A 103 0.02 20.10 -2.64
C THR A 103 0.18 18.77 -1.91
N GLY A 104 0.27 18.79 -0.57
CA GLY A 104 0.41 17.60 0.26
C GLY A 104 -0.79 16.64 0.17
N MET A 105 -2.01 17.16 0.02
CA MET A 105 -3.22 16.35 -0.23
C MET A 105 -3.11 15.61 -1.57
N SER A 106 -2.81 16.32 -2.67
CA SER A 106 -2.63 15.72 -4.01
C SER A 106 -1.53 14.65 -4.00
N GLU A 107 -0.43 14.87 -3.29
CA GLU A 107 0.70 13.94 -3.19
C GLU A 107 0.40 12.71 -2.34
N SER A 108 -0.31 12.88 -1.23
CA SER A 108 -0.76 11.77 -0.39
C SER A 108 -1.74 10.86 -1.14
N ILE A 109 -2.67 11.45 -1.90
CA ILE A 109 -3.62 10.72 -2.74
C ILE A 109 -2.92 10.03 -3.91
N GLU A 110 -2.01 10.70 -4.65
CA GLU A 110 -1.20 10.06 -5.71
C GLU A 110 -0.36 8.90 -5.15
N THR A 111 0.21 9.04 -3.95
CA THR A 111 1.04 7.99 -3.31
C THR A 111 0.21 6.76 -2.95
N PHE A 112 -0.92 6.95 -2.25
CA PHE A 112 -1.84 5.87 -1.90
C PHE A 112 -2.40 5.15 -3.14
N LEU A 113 -2.80 5.92 -4.17
CA LEU A 113 -3.32 5.35 -5.41
C LEU A 113 -2.25 4.66 -6.24
N ASN A 114 -0.99 5.10 -6.20
CA ASN A 114 0.10 4.37 -6.85
C ASN A 114 0.38 3.00 -6.20
N ALA A 115 0.16 2.84 -4.89
CA ALA A 115 0.30 1.57 -4.19
C ALA A 115 -0.92 0.64 -4.42
N SER A 116 -2.13 1.19 -4.43
CA SER A 116 -3.38 0.42 -4.51
C SER A 116 -3.84 0.08 -5.93
N LEU A 117 -3.68 0.98 -6.92
CA LEU A 117 -4.22 0.75 -8.27
C LEU A 117 -3.58 -0.43 -8.99
N ASP A 118 -2.28 -0.71 -8.78
CA ASP A 118 -1.62 -1.87 -9.39
C ASP A 118 -2.26 -3.18 -8.93
N VAL A 119 -2.62 -3.25 -7.65
CA VAL A 119 -3.35 -4.37 -7.04
C VAL A 119 -4.77 -4.48 -7.59
N MET A 120 -5.52 -3.36 -7.62
CA MET A 120 -6.89 -3.35 -8.13
C MET A 120 -6.96 -3.77 -9.60
N MET A 121 -6.05 -3.29 -10.44
CA MET A 121 -5.99 -3.68 -11.86
C MET A 121 -5.57 -5.14 -12.04
N ALA A 122 -4.61 -5.65 -11.25
CA ALA A 122 -4.22 -7.07 -11.30
C ALA A 122 -5.40 -7.99 -10.97
N ALA A 123 -6.21 -7.62 -9.98
CA ALA A 123 -7.40 -8.36 -9.57
C ALA A 123 -8.50 -8.41 -10.65
N GLN A 124 -8.59 -7.45 -11.57
CA GLN A 124 -9.59 -7.48 -12.65
C GLN A 124 -9.51 -8.74 -13.54
N SER A 125 -8.37 -9.43 -13.54
CA SER A 125 -8.15 -10.69 -14.27
C SER A 125 -8.71 -11.94 -13.58
N ASP A 126 -9.13 -11.85 -12.32
CA ASP A 126 -9.65 -12.96 -11.50
C ASP A 126 -10.94 -12.53 -10.79
N ALA A 127 -12.06 -13.16 -11.12
CA ALA A 127 -13.37 -12.76 -10.60
C ALA A 127 -13.47 -12.91 -9.07
N GLY A 128 -13.03 -14.04 -8.51
CA GLY A 128 -13.14 -14.27 -7.07
C GLY A 128 -12.26 -13.33 -6.24
N LEU A 129 -11.10 -12.96 -6.81
CA LEU A 129 -10.17 -12.05 -6.15
C LEU A 129 -10.65 -10.61 -6.21
N ARG A 130 -11.19 -10.17 -7.35
CA ARG A 130 -11.89 -8.89 -7.49
C ARG A 130 -13.05 -8.78 -6.51
N ASP A 131 -13.90 -9.80 -6.43
CA ASP A 131 -15.08 -9.77 -5.57
C ASP A 131 -14.68 -9.77 -4.08
N SER A 132 -13.61 -10.48 -3.71
CA SER A 132 -13.03 -10.42 -2.36
C SER A 132 -12.42 -9.06 -2.02
N LEU A 133 -11.80 -8.38 -2.99
CA LEU A 133 -11.32 -7.01 -2.78
C LEU A 133 -12.48 -6.03 -2.63
N HIS A 134 -13.54 -6.15 -3.44
CA HIS A 134 -14.73 -5.33 -3.29
C HIS A 134 -15.35 -5.50 -1.90
N ALA A 135 -15.47 -6.74 -1.41
CA ALA A 135 -15.94 -7.02 -0.05
C ALA A 135 -15.03 -6.37 1.02
N TYR A 136 -13.71 -6.60 0.96
CA TYR A 136 -12.75 -5.98 1.88
C TYR A 136 -12.81 -4.44 1.87
N MET A 137 -12.92 -3.84 0.68
CA MET A 137 -13.03 -2.40 0.50
C MET A 137 -14.32 -1.85 1.13
N LEU A 138 -15.46 -2.52 0.94
CA LEU A 138 -16.74 -2.14 1.53
C LEU A 138 -16.75 -2.31 3.06
N GLU A 139 -16.28 -3.44 3.57
CA GLU A 139 -16.21 -3.74 5.01
C GLU A 139 -15.29 -2.76 5.77
N SER A 140 -14.21 -2.33 5.14
CA SER A 140 -13.23 -1.41 5.72
C SER A 140 -13.46 0.07 5.34
N ASP A 141 -14.64 0.40 4.80
CA ASP A 141 -15.05 1.77 4.43
C ASP A 141 -14.11 2.48 3.40
N TYR A 142 -13.39 1.73 2.57
CA TYR A 142 -12.52 2.32 1.55
C TYR A 142 -13.32 2.97 0.42
N GLY A 143 -12.96 4.20 0.10
CA GLY A 143 -13.46 4.89 -1.07
C GLY A 143 -13.08 6.37 -1.10
N PRO A 144 -13.36 7.07 -2.21
CA PRO A 144 -13.08 8.50 -2.33
C PRO A 144 -13.91 9.34 -1.34
N HIS A 145 -15.01 8.82 -0.80
CA HIS A 145 -15.87 9.51 0.17
C HIS A 145 -15.12 9.88 1.46
N ARG A 146 -14.19 9.03 1.95
CA ARG A 146 -13.33 9.38 3.10
C ARG A 146 -12.47 10.61 2.81
N GLY A 147 -11.85 10.66 1.64
CA GLY A 147 -11.04 11.81 1.21
C GLY A 147 -11.88 13.07 0.97
N ILE A 148 -13.05 12.92 0.36
CA ILE A 148 -14.01 14.01 0.15
C ILE A 148 -14.51 14.57 1.50
N ALA A 149 -14.73 13.71 2.50
CA ALA A 149 -15.15 14.13 3.85
C ALA A 149 -14.03 14.89 4.58
N GLY A 150 -12.80 14.34 4.65
CA GLY A 150 -11.68 14.97 5.34
C GLY A 150 -11.26 16.31 4.70
N ILE A 151 -11.06 16.34 3.39
CA ILE A 151 -10.68 17.56 2.67
C ILE A 151 -11.85 18.57 2.66
N GLY A 152 -13.10 18.10 2.57
CA GLY A 152 -14.28 18.95 2.69
C GLY A 152 -14.40 19.62 4.06
N ALA A 153 -14.03 18.93 5.15
CA ALA A 153 -13.98 19.51 6.49
C ALA A 153 -12.89 20.59 6.62
N TYR A 154 -11.70 20.37 6.06
CA TYR A 154 -10.65 21.38 5.94
C TYR A 154 -11.15 22.63 5.21
N VAL A 155 -11.73 22.47 4.00
CA VAL A 155 -12.24 23.59 3.20
C VAL A 155 -13.34 24.36 3.96
N ALA A 156 -14.28 23.66 4.59
CA ALA A 156 -15.35 24.28 5.37
C ALA A 156 -14.83 25.07 6.60
N MET A 157 -13.70 24.67 7.21
CA MET A 157 -13.08 25.47 8.28
C MET A 157 -12.33 26.68 7.72
N LYS A 158 -11.57 26.53 6.64
CA LYS A 158 -10.89 27.67 5.99
C LYS A 158 -11.90 28.69 5.42
N GLN A 159 -13.12 28.27 5.08
CA GLN A 159 -14.26 29.18 4.82
C GLN A 159 -14.72 29.96 6.06
N LYS A 160 -14.89 29.30 7.21
CA LYS A 160 -15.22 29.99 8.49
C LYS A 160 -14.15 30.98 8.93
N ALA A 161 -12.89 30.73 8.57
CA ALA A 161 -11.77 31.64 8.80
C ALA A 161 -11.64 32.77 7.77
N GLY A 162 -12.48 32.81 6.72
CA GLY A 162 -12.40 33.79 5.64
C GLY A 162 -11.24 33.59 4.66
N ILE A 163 -10.47 32.50 4.78
CA ILE A 163 -9.33 32.17 3.92
C ILE A 163 -9.79 31.62 2.56
N ILE A 164 -10.91 30.90 2.55
CA ILE A 164 -11.58 30.42 1.33
C ILE A 164 -12.94 31.11 1.20
N ARG A 165 -13.30 31.50 -0.02
CA ARG A 165 -14.61 32.09 -0.37
C ARG A 165 -15.78 31.19 0.03
N ALA A 166 -16.87 31.78 0.54
CA ALA A 166 -18.00 31.04 1.11
C ALA A 166 -18.97 30.42 0.07
N ASP A 167 -18.84 30.78 -1.21
CA ASP A 167 -19.74 30.43 -2.31
C ASP A 167 -19.26 29.23 -3.16
N VAL A 168 -18.16 28.58 -2.78
CA VAL A 168 -17.74 27.28 -3.35
C VAL A 168 -18.19 26.12 -2.46
N ASP A 169 -18.63 25.02 -3.06
CA ASP A 169 -19.01 23.81 -2.33
C ASP A 169 -17.74 23.05 -1.85
N PRO A 170 -17.56 22.81 -0.54
CA PRO A 170 -16.38 22.13 0.00
C PRO A 170 -16.15 20.71 -0.54
N LYS A 171 -17.21 19.96 -0.83
CA LYS A 171 -17.13 18.59 -1.37
C LYS A 171 -16.75 18.59 -2.84
N VAL A 172 -17.16 19.60 -3.61
CA VAL A 172 -16.72 19.77 -5.01
C VAL A 172 -15.22 20.06 -5.06
N ILE A 173 -14.72 20.98 -4.22
CA ILE A 173 -13.29 21.29 -4.11
C ILE A 173 -12.50 20.05 -3.67
N ALA A 174 -12.98 19.33 -2.65
CA ALA A 174 -12.38 18.08 -2.22
C ALA A 174 -12.34 17.02 -3.34
N SER A 175 -13.42 16.89 -4.11
CA SER A 175 -13.51 15.97 -5.26
C SER A 175 -12.51 16.32 -6.36
N MET A 176 -12.25 17.61 -6.61
CA MET A 176 -11.22 18.05 -7.57
C MET A 176 -9.81 17.61 -7.14
N ILE A 177 -9.48 17.76 -5.85
CA ILE A 177 -8.17 17.37 -5.29
C ILE A 177 -8.01 15.83 -5.31
N VAL A 178 -9.06 15.09 -4.93
CA VAL A 178 -9.09 13.61 -5.03
C VAL A 178 -8.91 13.15 -6.49
N ASN A 179 -9.61 13.78 -7.43
CA ASN A 179 -9.51 13.44 -8.85
C ASN A 179 -8.13 13.81 -9.45
N ASP A 180 -7.49 14.90 -9.02
CA ASP A 180 -6.12 15.23 -9.45
C ASP A 180 -5.13 14.14 -9.04
N GLY A 181 -5.13 13.73 -7.77
CA GLY A 181 -4.31 12.61 -7.29
C GLY A 181 -4.63 11.29 -8.01
N PHE A 182 -5.90 11.02 -8.30
CA PHE A 182 -6.32 9.86 -9.09
C PHE A 182 -5.80 9.89 -10.53
N GLN A 183 -5.96 11.01 -11.26
CA GLN A 183 -5.46 11.11 -12.64
C GLN A 183 -3.93 10.96 -12.69
N ARG A 184 -3.20 11.53 -11.72
CA ARG A 184 -1.74 11.42 -11.62
C ARG A 184 -1.26 9.98 -11.42
N ALA A 185 -2.00 9.16 -10.65
CA ALA A 185 -1.68 7.75 -10.43
C ALA A 185 -2.20 6.83 -11.55
N ALA A 186 -3.43 7.04 -12.04
CA ALA A 186 -4.11 6.12 -12.96
C ALA A 186 -3.66 6.28 -14.42
N VAL A 187 -3.58 7.52 -14.93
CA VAL A 187 -3.30 7.77 -16.36
C VAL A 187 -1.96 7.16 -16.82
N PRO A 188 -0.84 7.28 -16.07
CA PRO A 188 0.43 6.67 -16.47
C PRO A 188 0.38 5.15 -16.55
N LYS A 189 -0.44 4.51 -15.69
CA LYS A 189 -0.62 3.06 -15.67
C LYS A 189 -1.53 2.57 -16.81
N LEU A 190 -2.54 3.35 -17.17
CA LEU A 190 -3.51 3.01 -18.23
C LEU A 190 -2.98 3.24 -19.65
N ILE A 191 -2.22 4.31 -19.90
CA ILE A 191 -1.76 4.70 -21.25
C ILE A 191 -0.24 4.83 -21.40
N GLY A 192 0.54 4.41 -20.39
CA GLY A 192 2.01 4.45 -20.43
C GLY A 192 2.62 5.86 -20.49
N SER A 193 1.85 6.92 -20.25
CA SER A 193 2.33 8.31 -20.35
C SER A 193 1.63 9.25 -19.37
N ARG A 194 2.26 10.39 -19.06
CA ARG A 194 1.66 11.51 -18.31
C ARG A 194 0.97 12.56 -19.23
N LYS A 195 0.73 12.25 -20.52
CA LYS A 195 0.18 13.22 -21.48
C LYS A 195 -1.24 13.63 -21.07
N GLY A 196 -1.50 14.93 -21.01
CA GLY A 196 -2.78 15.53 -20.58
C GLY A 196 -2.86 15.86 -19.09
N ILE A 197 -1.98 15.31 -18.26
CA ILE A 197 -1.89 15.63 -16.83
C ILE A 197 -1.18 16.98 -16.68
N GLN A 198 -1.83 17.96 -16.04
CA GLN A 198 -1.23 19.28 -15.82
C GLN A 198 -0.10 19.24 -14.79
N PRO A 199 0.92 20.12 -14.88
CA PRO A 199 1.91 20.29 -13.81
C PRO A 199 1.22 20.55 -12.47
N ARG A 200 1.64 19.88 -11.38
CA ARG A 200 1.04 20.06 -10.05
C ARG A 200 1.03 21.54 -9.63
N PRO A 201 2.12 22.33 -9.78
CA PRO A 201 2.09 23.76 -9.46
C PRO A 201 0.96 24.50 -10.18
N ALA A 202 0.80 24.32 -11.50
CA ALA A 202 -0.26 24.99 -12.27
C ALA A 202 -1.67 24.62 -11.80
N PHE A 203 -1.92 23.35 -11.44
CA PHE A 203 -3.20 22.92 -10.84
C PHE A 203 -3.44 23.59 -9.49
N VAL A 204 -2.46 23.54 -8.59
CA VAL A 204 -2.56 24.08 -7.22
C VAL A 204 -2.70 25.61 -7.26
N ASP A 205 -1.88 26.30 -8.05
CA ASP A 205 -1.88 27.76 -8.18
C ASP A 205 -3.24 28.26 -8.71
N THR A 206 -3.80 27.57 -9.71
CA THR A 206 -5.13 27.86 -10.24
C THR A 206 -6.22 27.60 -9.19
N LEU A 207 -6.13 26.49 -8.46
CA LEU A 207 -7.10 26.16 -7.42
C LEU A 207 -7.07 27.17 -6.27
N VAL A 208 -5.88 27.57 -5.80
CA VAL A 208 -5.70 28.64 -4.80
C VAL A 208 -6.34 29.94 -5.31
N THR A 209 -6.03 30.37 -6.54
CA THR A 209 -6.64 31.58 -7.14
C THR A 209 -8.18 31.51 -7.23
N MET A 210 -8.76 30.33 -7.48
CA MET A 210 -10.23 30.16 -7.49
C MET A 210 -10.85 30.18 -6.08
N LEU A 211 -10.10 29.76 -5.06
CA LEU A 211 -10.56 29.60 -3.68
C LEU A 211 -10.42 30.86 -2.83
N THR A 212 -9.34 31.63 -3.01
CA THR A 212 -9.10 32.86 -2.24
C THR A 212 -10.17 33.91 -2.58
N PRO A 213 -10.75 34.63 -1.59
CA PRO A 213 -11.63 35.76 -1.86
C PRO A 213 -10.96 36.84 -2.73
N PRO A 214 -11.71 37.57 -3.57
CA PRO A 214 -11.18 38.76 -4.23
C PRO A 214 -10.80 39.81 -3.17
N ALA A 215 -9.77 40.60 -3.50
CA ALA A 215 -9.30 41.74 -2.70
C ALA A 215 -10.23 42.96 -2.82
#